data_AF-A0A8J1UXV5-F1
#
_entry.id   AF-A0A8J1UXV5-F1
#
_cell.length_a   1.000
_cell.length_b   1.000
_cell.length_c   1.000
_cell.angle_alpha   90.00
_cell.angle_beta   90.00
_cell.angle_gamma   90.00
#
_symmetry.space_group_name_H-M   'P 1'
#
loop_
_entity.id
_entity.type
_entity.pdbx_description
1 polymer ?
#
loop_
_entity_poly.entity_id
_entity_poly.type
_entity_poly.pdbx_seq_one_letter_code
_entity_poly.pdbx_strand_id
1 'polypeptide(L)'
;MSGDDLFFKKLAGQFGFDVHPIGIHLGFTLKEIETMKQNNQHNSLLWGIGLLNEWKGNLPRGTTPADKWKQLAKAMEEAKRNDLADMVDEHAKGDVAPPQVQEEAQPHLPVPMAEGDTQDGNMENQTGKAGTAIHIPNEDDRPKVVAGARPTNVAGKSRLVSEETCVQQATSSNP
;
A
#
# COMPACT_ATOMS: atom_id res chain seq x y z
N MET A 1 1.17 -4.45 -12.21
CA MET A 1 1.47 -3.26 -11.38
C MET A 1 0.32 -2.28 -11.55
N SER A 2 -0.22 -1.70 -10.47
CA SER A 2 -1.33 -0.75 -10.56
C SER A 2 -0.82 0.66 -10.93
N GLY A 3 -1.66 1.51 -11.51
CA GLY A 3 -1.29 2.89 -11.91
C GLY A 3 -0.80 3.74 -10.72
N ASP A 4 -1.43 3.55 -9.57
CA ASP A 4 -1.02 4.11 -8.27
C ASP A 4 0.43 3.82 -7.91
N ASP A 5 0.88 2.57 -8.10
CA ASP A 5 2.23 2.15 -7.67
C ASP A 5 3.30 2.85 -8.50
N LEU A 6 3.01 3.13 -9.78
CA LEU A 6 3.92 3.84 -10.67
C LEU A 6 3.96 5.33 -10.31
N PHE A 7 2.80 5.91 -10.00
CA PHE A 7 2.71 7.30 -9.55
C PHE A 7 3.42 7.51 -8.21
N PHE A 8 3.22 6.62 -7.23
CA PHE A 8 3.90 6.68 -5.94
C PHE A 8 5.41 6.60 -6.05
N LYS A 9 5.94 5.79 -6.98
CA LYS A 9 7.39 5.77 -7.27
C LYS A 9 7.87 7.12 -7.80
N LYS A 10 7.14 7.71 -8.74
CA LYS A 10 7.47 9.03 -9.30
C LYS A 10 7.43 10.11 -8.23
N LEU A 11 6.36 10.13 -7.42
CA LEU A 11 6.13 11.08 -6.34
C LEU A 11 7.21 10.95 -5.24
N ALA A 12 7.50 9.73 -4.78
CA ALA A 12 8.55 9.46 -3.80
C ALA A 12 9.94 9.90 -4.28
N GLY A 13 10.21 9.78 -5.58
CA GLY A 13 11.46 10.27 -6.18
C GLY A 13 11.64 11.78 -6.08
N GLN A 14 10.56 12.54 -5.89
CA GLN A 14 10.58 14.00 -5.76
C GLN A 14 10.57 14.48 -4.31
N PHE A 15 10.42 13.57 -3.33
CA PHE A 15 10.42 13.96 -1.91
C PHE A 15 11.78 14.45 -1.44
N GLY A 16 12.88 13.81 -1.87
CA GLY A 16 14.23 14.22 -1.49
C GLY A 16 14.42 14.29 0.03
N PHE A 17 14.76 15.47 0.56
CA PHE A 17 14.90 15.71 2.00
C PHE A 17 13.56 15.97 2.72
N ASP A 18 12.50 16.26 1.97
CA ASP A 18 11.18 16.66 2.49
C ASP A 18 10.29 15.47 2.88
N VAL A 19 10.78 14.24 2.76
CA VAL A 19 10.04 13.05 3.20
C VAL A 19 9.65 13.14 4.69
N HIS A 20 10.48 13.75 5.55
CA HIS A 20 10.16 13.95 6.97
C HIS A 20 8.94 14.86 7.17
N PRO A 21 8.94 16.14 6.70
CA PRO A 21 7.78 17.01 6.87
C PRO A 21 6.53 16.45 6.20
N ILE A 22 6.65 15.84 5.01
CA ILE A 22 5.54 15.16 4.33
C ILE A 22 4.97 14.04 5.20
N GLY A 23 5.81 13.21 5.82
CA GLY A 23 5.38 12.15 6.72
C GLY A 23 4.58 12.64 7.92
N ILE A 24 5.01 13.76 8.52
CA ILE A 24 4.32 14.37 9.66
C ILE A 24 2.90 14.80 9.26
N HIS A 25 2.76 15.45 8.09
CA HIS A 25 1.46 15.89 7.58
C HIS A 25 0.56 14.75 7.11
N LEU A 26 1.14 13.59 6.77
CA LEU A 26 0.39 12.35 6.52
C LEU A 26 -0.07 11.63 7.80
N GLY A 27 0.24 12.19 8.98
CA GLY A 27 -0.20 11.68 10.27
C GLY A 27 0.77 10.71 10.94
N PHE A 28 1.98 10.51 10.40
CA PHE A 28 3.00 9.70 11.04
C PHE A 28 3.69 10.45 12.18
N THR A 29 4.04 9.72 13.21
CA THR A 29 4.92 10.21 14.27
C THR A 29 6.37 10.24 13.81
N LEU A 30 7.19 11.10 14.44
CA LEU A 30 8.64 11.14 14.19
C LEU A 30 9.29 9.76 14.37
N LYS A 31 8.84 8.98 15.36
CA LYS A 31 9.34 7.64 15.62
C LYS A 31 9.05 6.66 14.48
N GLU A 32 7.85 6.70 13.90
CA GLU A 32 7.50 5.86 12.75
C GLU A 32 8.33 6.24 11.52
N ILE A 33 8.47 7.55 11.27
CA ILE A 33 9.29 8.07 10.16
C ILE A 33 10.75 7.63 10.31
N GLU A 34 11.30 7.71 11.53
CA GLU A 34 12.67 7.31 11.82
C GLU A 34 12.86 5.79 11.74
N THR A 35 11.88 5.00 12.17
CA THR A 35 11.90 3.54 12.00
C THR A 35 11.89 3.16 10.52
N MET A 36 11.05 3.81 9.71
CA MET A 36 11.03 3.60 8.26
C MET A 36 12.34 4.00 7.58
N LYS A 37 12.97 5.09 8.05
CA LYS A 37 14.29 5.52 7.58
C LYS A 37 15.38 4.50 7.94
N GLN A 38 15.37 3.95 9.16
CA GLN A 38 16.32 2.94 9.60
C GLN A 38 16.22 1.64 8.79
N ASN A 39 15.02 1.26 8.37
CA ASN A 39 14.80 0.09 7.53
C ASN A 39 15.23 0.30 6.05
N ASN A 40 15.42 1.56 5.61
CA ASN A 40 15.66 1.93 4.22
C ASN A 40 16.87 2.86 4.03
N GLN A 41 17.86 2.82 4.94
CA GLN A 41 18.95 3.81 5.05
C GLN A 41 19.76 4.07 3.76
N HIS A 42 19.75 3.14 2.82
CA HIS A 42 20.53 3.22 1.59
C HIS A 42 19.78 3.82 0.40
N ASN A 43 18.49 4.12 0.51
CA ASN A 43 17.72 4.60 -0.63
C ASN A 43 16.54 5.49 -0.24
N SER A 44 16.69 6.81 -0.44
CA SER A 44 15.66 7.82 -0.19
C SER A 44 14.38 7.58 -1.00
N LEU A 45 14.49 7.00 -2.19
CA LEU A 45 13.34 6.61 -3.01
C LEU A 45 12.53 5.48 -2.35
N LEU A 46 13.20 4.43 -1.86
CA LEU A 46 12.51 3.33 -1.17
C LEU A 46 11.83 3.79 0.10
N TRP A 47 12.45 4.74 0.81
CA TRP A 47 11.85 5.35 1.98
C TRP A 47 10.57 6.13 1.65
N GLY A 48 10.58 6.98 0.61
CA GLY A 48 9.38 7.68 0.17
C GLY A 48 8.27 6.74 -0.31
N ILE A 49 8.61 5.66 -1.02
CA ILE A 49 7.65 4.63 -1.45
C ILE A 49 7.05 3.91 -0.25
N GLY A 50 7.88 3.52 0.71
CA GLY A 50 7.43 2.85 1.94
C GLY A 50 6.45 3.73 2.72
N LEU A 51 6.75 5.01 2.86
CA LEU A 51 5.89 5.97 3.54
C LEU A 51 4.52 6.14 2.87
N LEU A 52 4.48 6.22 1.53
CA LEU A 52 3.22 6.31 0.77
C LEU A 52 2.39 5.03 0.85
N ASN A 53 3.03 3.87 0.82
CA ASN A 53 2.34 2.58 0.93
C ASN A 53 1.76 2.37 2.34
N GLU A 54 2.54 2.71 3.38
CA GLU A 54 2.08 2.65 4.76
C GLU A 54 0.88 3.59 4.97
N TRP A 55 0.96 4.81 4.43
CA TRP A 55 -0.13 5.77 4.52
C TRP A 55 -1.39 5.26 3.81
N LYS A 56 -1.24 4.73 2.58
CA LYS A 56 -2.34 4.10 1.83
C LYS A 56 -2.97 2.93 2.59
N GLY A 57 -2.17 2.16 3.33
CA GLY A 57 -2.65 1.07 4.18
C GLY A 57 -3.42 1.53 5.43
N ASN A 58 -3.09 2.72 5.94
CA ASN A 58 -3.70 3.32 7.15
C ASN A 58 -4.93 4.20 6.86
N LEU A 59 -5.31 4.38 5.59
CA LEU A 59 -6.52 5.12 5.24
C LEU A 59 -7.78 4.46 5.84
N PRO A 60 -8.73 5.25 6.37
CA PRO A 60 -9.99 4.73 6.87
C PRO A 60 -10.72 3.88 5.83
N ARG A 61 -11.33 2.78 6.28
CA ARG A 61 -12.18 1.96 5.41
C ARG A 61 -13.32 2.82 4.88
N GLY A 62 -13.49 2.83 3.55
CA GLY A 62 -14.51 3.66 2.88
C GLY A 62 -14.00 5.02 2.38
N THR A 63 -12.70 5.31 2.52
CA THR A 63 -12.09 6.48 1.86
C THR A 63 -12.24 6.34 0.35
N THR A 64 -12.88 7.32 -0.28
CA THR A 64 -13.03 7.33 -1.74
C THR A 64 -11.68 7.63 -2.41
N PRO A 65 -11.46 7.22 -3.68
CA PRO A 65 -10.25 7.59 -4.41
C PRO A 65 -10.02 9.10 -4.45
N ALA A 66 -11.08 9.90 -4.64
CA ALA A 66 -10.99 11.35 -4.63
C ALA A 66 -10.53 11.90 -3.27
N ASP A 67 -11.07 11.38 -2.16
CA ASP A 67 -10.66 11.80 -0.82
C ASP A 67 -9.24 11.37 -0.49
N LYS A 68 -8.80 10.20 -0.95
CA LYS A 68 -7.42 9.73 -0.84
C LYS A 68 -6.48 10.75 -1.48
N TRP A 69 -6.71 11.10 -2.74
CA TRP A 69 -5.84 12.03 -3.47
C TRP A 69 -5.87 13.44 -2.87
N LYS A 70 -7.05 13.92 -2.45
CA LYS A 70 -7.20 15.21 -1.77
C LYS A 70 -6.44 15.27 -0.43
N GLN A 71 -6.48 14.21 0.36
CA GLN A 71 -5.71 14.12 1.61
C GLN A 71 -4.20 14.13 1.34
N LEU A 72 -3.75 13.43 0.30
CA LEU A 72 -2.35 13.41 -0.11
C LEU A 72 -1.87 14.78 -0.59
N ALA A 73 -2.63 15.45 -1.47
CA ALA A 73 -2.30 16.79 -1.98
C ALA A 73 -2.22 17.80 -0.84
N LYS A 74 -3.18 17.77 0.09
CA LYS A 74 -3.19 18.63 1.27
C LYS A 74 -1.94 18.44 2.14
N ALA A 75 -1.51 17.20 2.37
CA ALA A 75 -0.30 16.94 3.15
C ALA A 75 0.97 17.50 2.48
N MET A 76 1.03 17.48 1.14
CA MET A 76 2.13 18.10 0.39
C MET A 76 2.09 19.63 0.46
N GLU A 77 0.90 20.23 0.37
CA GLU A 77 0.70 21.67 0.51
C GLU A 77 1.13 22.15 1.91
N GLU A 78 0.72 21.44 2.98
CA GLU A 78 1.12 21.75 4.35
C GLU A 78 2.64 21.60 4.56
N ALA A 79 3.27 20.64 3.87
CA ALA A 79 4.72 20.48 3.83
C ALA A 79 5.44 21.54 2.96
N LYS A 80 4.72 22.54 2.44
CA LYS A 80 5.21 23.59 1.53
C LYS A 80 5.74 23.07 0.18
N ARG A 81 5.29 21.88 -0.23
CA ARG A 81 5.61 21.24 -1.51
C ARG A 81 4.43 21.35 -2.46
N ASN A 82 4.09 22.58 -2.82
CA ASN A 82 3.00 22.88 -3.76
C ASN A 82 3.22 22.22 -5.13
N ASP A 83 4.49 22.08 -5.55
CA ASP A 83 4.89 21.34 -6.75
C ASP A 83 4.44 19.87 -6.73
N LEU A 84 4.49 19.23 -5.55
CA LEU A 84 4.03 17.86 -5.37
C LEU A 84 2.52 17.78 -5.22
N ALA A 85 1.90 18.77 -4.56
CA ALA A 85 0.45 18.88 -4.45
C ALA A 85 -0.19 18.98 -5.85
N ASP A 86 0.33 19.86 -6.71
CA ASP A 86 -0.13 20.02 -8.09
C ASP A 86 -0.01 18.70 -8.88
N MET A 87 1.10 17.99 -8.74
CA MET A 87 1.32 16.69 -9.38
C MET A 87 0.33 15.62 -8.90
N VAL A 88 -0.07 15.64 -7.63
CA VAL A 88 -1.10 14.76 -7.07
C VAL A 88 -2.48 15.12 -7.61
N ASP A 89 -2.80 16.41 -7.69
CA ASP A 89 -4.08 16.88 -8.23
C ASP A 89 -4.24 16.57 -9.72
N GLU A 90 -3.17 16.71 -10.51
CA GLU A 90 -3.16 16.29 -11.92
C GLU A 90 -3.39 14.78 -12.07
N HIS A 91 -2.77 13.97 -11.21
CA HIS A 91 -2.99 12.53 -11.20
C HIS A 91 -4.42 12.17 -10.79
N ALA A 92 -4.97 12.84 -9.78
CA ALA A 92 -6.34 12.66 -9.32
C ALA A 92 -7.36 12.98 -10.44
N LYS A 93 -7.12 14.03 -11.22
CA LYS A 93 -7.95 14.38 -12.39
C LYS A 93 -7.88 13.33 -13.50
N GLY A 94 -6.75 12.64 -13.65
CA GLY A 94 -6.59 11.53 -14.60
C GLY A 94 -7.17 10.20 -14.12
N ASP A 95 -7.21 9.97 -12.80
CA ASP A 95 -7.75 8.77 -12.15
C ASP A 95 -9.28 8.83 -12.01
N VAL A 96 -9.85 10.04 -11.93
CA VAL A 96 -11.29 10.30 -12.09
C VAL A 96 -11.61 10.41 -13.58
N ALA A 97 -11.51 9.30 -14.31
CA ALA A 97 -12.27 9.18 -15.55
C ALA A 97 -13.77 9.35 -15.20
N PRO A 98 -14.57 10.06 -16.03
CA PRO A 98 -16.00 10.17 -15.81
C PRO A 98 -16.60 8.77 -15.57
N PRO A 99 -17.65 8.64 -14.74
CA PRO A 99 -18.30 7.36 -14.51
C PRO A 99 -18.50 6.72 -15.88
N GLN A 100 -17.95 5.51 -16.08
CA GLN A 100 -18.33 4.73 -17.23
C GLN A 100 -19.85 4.67 -17.19
N VAL A 101 -20.48 5.44 -18.08
CA VAL A 101 -21.89 5.32 -18.37
C VAL A 101 -22.07 3.84 -18.66
N GLN A 102 -22.86 3.18 -17.81
CA GLN A 102 -23.50 1.94 -18.18
C GLN A 102 -24.39 2.28 -19.37
N GLU A 103 -23.82 2.24 -20.58
CA GLU A 103 -24.62 2.13 -21.78
C GLU A 103 -24.93 0.64 -21.92
N GLU A 104 -25.99 0.27 -21.23
CA GLU A 104 -26.72 -0.97 -21.42
C GLU A 104 -27.16 -1.12 -22.88
N ALA A 105 -27.20 -2.38 -23.34
CA ALA A 105 -27.74 -2.89 -24.59
C ALA A 105 -26.79 -3.00 -25.80
N GLN A 106 -26.17 -4.18 -25.94
CA GLN A 106 -26.22 -4.90 -27.23
C GLN A 106 -26.59 -6.39 -27.05
N PRO A 107 -27.43 -6.93 -27.95
CA PRO A 107 -28.22 -8.15 -27.74
C PRO A 107 -27.41 -9.45 -27.81
N HIS A 108 -27.85 -10.44 -27.03
CA HIS A 108 -27.41 -11.83 -27.16
C HIS A 108 -27.85 -12.36 -28.53
N LEU A 109 -26.89 -12.63 -29.43
CA LEU A 109 -27.17 -13.34 -30.67
C LEU A 109 -27.33 -14.85 -30.38
N PRO A 110 -28.42 -15.50 -30.80
CA PRO A 110 -28.53 -16.97 -30.78
C PRO A 110 -27.68 -17.55 -31.92
N VAL A 111 -26.72 -18.42 -31.61
CA VAL A 111 -26.02 -19.22 -32.61
C VAL A 111 -26.90 -20.43 -32.97
N PRO A 112 -27.32 -20.60 -34.23
CA PRO A 112 -28.08 -21.77 -34.67
C PRO A 112 -27.21 -23.03 -34.72
N MET A 113 -27.77 -24.15 -34.23
CA MET A 113 -27.29 -25.51 -34.48
C MET A 113 -27.32 -25.82 -35.98
N ALA A 114 -26.21 -26.35 -36.51
CA ALA A 114 -26.19 -27.19 -37.69
C ALA A 114 -25.20 -28.34 -37.46
N GLU A 115 -25.73 -29.55 -37.43
CA GLU A 115 -25.05 -30.84 -37.37
C GLU A 115 -24.30 -31.14 -38.68
N GLY A 116 -23.30 -32.03 -38.65
CA GLY A 116 -22.72 -32.62 -39.87
C GLY A 116 -21.39 -33.35 -39.69
N ASP A 117 -21.48 -34.67 -39.47
CA ASP A 117 -20.49 -35.77 -39.54
C ASP A 117 -19.26 -35.64 -40.48
N THR A 118 -18.09 -36.11 -40.04
CA THR A 118 -17.43 -37.36 -40.56
C THR A 118 -16.11 -37.70 -39.86
N GLN A 119 -15.70 -38.96 -40.04
CA GLN A 119 -14.93 -39.84 -39.16
C GLN A 119 -13.53 -40.21 -39.71
N ASP A 120 -12.68 -40.72 -38.81
CA ASP A 120 -11.64 -41.76 -38.96
C ASP A 120 -10.40 -41.58 -39.88
N GLY A 121 -9.21 -41.83 -39.29
CA GLY A 121 -7.92 -41.87 -40.00
C GLY A 121 -6.70 -41.98 -39.06
N ASN A 122 -6.49 -43.16 -38.47
CA ASN A 122 -5.29 -43.57 -37.71
C ASN A 122 -3.96 -43.30 -38.47
N MET A 123 -2.90 -42.89 -37.77
CA MET A 123 -1.65 -43.67 -37.76
C MET A 123 -0.69 -43.29 -36.63
N GLU A 124 -0.18 -44.35 -36.02
CA GLU A 124 0.91 -44.52 -35.06
C GLU A 124 2.20 -43.77 -35.44
N ASN A 125 2.88 -43.13 -34.47
CA ASN A 125 4.34 -43.09 -34.49
C ASN A 125 4.93 -43.00 -33.08
N GLN A 126 5.57 -44.09 -32.67
CA GLN A 126 6.40 -44.19 -31.48
C GLN A 126 7.79 -43.56 -31.71
N THR A 127 8.51 -43.41 -30.60
CA THR A 127 9.98 -43.35 -30.47
C THR A 127 10.60 -41.94 -30.41
N GLY A 128 11.16 -41.62 -29.23
CA GLY A 128 11.86 -40.37 -28.98
C GLY A 128 12.07 -40.04 -27.49
N LYS A 129 12.67 -40.97 -26.74
CA LYS A 129 13.05 -40.83 -25.32
C LYS A 129 14.35 -40.00 -25.22
N ALA A 130 14.41 -38.94 -24.39
CA ALA A 130 15.54 -38.64 -23.47
C ALA A 130 15.57 -37.17 -22.95
N GLY A 131 15.70 -37.04 -21.62
CA GLY A 131 16.30 -35.89 -20.89
C GLY A 131 15.33 -34.81 -20.44
N THR A 132 15.26 -34.35 -19.18
CA THR A 132 15.99 -34.65 -17.94
C THR A 132 15.12 -34.12 -16.80
N ALA A 133 14.90 -34.90 -15.74
CA ALA A 133 14.18 -34.48 -14.55
C ALA A 133 15.03 -33.48 -13.74
N ILE A 134 14.52 -32.26 -13.53
CA ILE A 134 15.08 -31.34 -12.55
C ILE A 134 14.62 -31.82 -11.17
N HIS A 135 15.58 -32.27 -10.38
CA HIS A 135 15.40 -32.53 -8.96
C HIS A 135 15.20 -31.19 -8.24
N ILE A 136 14.02 -30.95 -7.70
CA ILE A 136 13.80 -29.95 -6.65
C ILE A 136 14.00 -30.68 -5.32
N PRO A 137 15.01 -30.35 -4.51
CA PRO A 137 15.10 -30.90 -3.17
C PRO A 137 13.89 -30.45 -2.35
N ASN A 138 13.20 -31.42 -1.75
CA ASN A 138 12.36 -31.20 -0.58
C ASN A 138 13.29 -31.00 0.62
N GLU A 139 13.21 -29.85 1.28
CA GLU A 139 13.65 -29.70 2.67
C GLU A 139 12.45 -29.27 3.52
N ASP A 140 11.89 -30.31 4.12
CA ASP A 140 10.95 -30.33 5.23
C ASP A 140 11.74 -30.05 6.53
N ASP A 141 12.25 -28.82 6.72
CA ASP A 141 12.92 -28.44 7.97
C ASP A 141 12.63 -26.97 8.37
N ARG A 142 11.34 -26.63 8.44
CA ARG A 142 10.89 -25.48 9.24
C ARG A 142 10.28 -26.00 10.54
N PRO A 143 10.90 -25.76 11.70
CA PRO A 143 10.39 -26.25 12.97
C PRO A 143 8.99 -25.68 13.23
N LYS A 144 8.04 -26.61 13.39
CA LYS A 144 6.68 -26.39 13.86
C LYS A 144 6.73 -26.14 15.37
N VAL A 145 6.57 -24.89 15.82
CA VAL A 145 6.47 -24.58 17.25
C VAL A 145 5.23 -23.75 17.58
N VAL A 146 4.22 -24.52 18.01
CA VAL A 146 3.25 -24.31 19.10
C VAL A 146 2.33 -23.07 19.07
N ALA A 147 1.04 -23.38 19.02
CA ALA A 147 -0.09 -22.52 19.35
C ALA A 147 0.08 -21.81 20.70
N GLY A 148 -0.16 -20.50 20.73
CA GLY A 148 -0.14 -19.75 21.97
C GLY A 148 -0.64 -18.33 21.82
N ALA A 149 -1.93 -18.14 22.13
CA ALA A 149 -2.58 -16.90 22.58
C ALA A 149 -2.53 -15.66 21.67
N ARG A 150 -3.71 -15.33 21.11
CA ARG A 150 -4.10 -13.94 20.87
C ARG A 150 -4.02 -13.17 22.20
N PRO A 151 -3.24 -12.08 22.31
CA PRO A 151 -3.51 -11.10 23.35
C PRO A 151 -4.69 -10.23 22.88
N THR A 152 -5.89 -10.58 23.35
CA THR A 152 -6.94 -9.60 23.58
C THR A 152 -6.52 -8.75 24.78
N ASN A 153 -6.16 -7.49 24.55
CA ASN A 153 -6.11 -6.49 25.64
C ASN A 153 -6.72 -5.19 25.12
N VAL A 154 -8.04 -5.06 25.30
CA VAL A 154 -8.74 -4.34 26.39
C VAL A 154 -8.77 -2.84 26.12
N ALA A 155 -9.95 -2.40 25.69
CA ALA A 155 -10.43 -1.04 25.84
C ALA A 155 -10.44 -0.70 27.34
N GLY A 156 -9.36 -0.06 27.80
CA GLY A 156 -9.27 0.57 29.10
C GLY A 156 -9.42 2.07 28.93
N LYS A 157 -10.61 2.60 29.20
CA LYS A 157 -10.81 4.00 29.54
C LYS A 157 -9.80 4.40 30.61
N SER A 158 -9.04 5.45 30.37
CA SER A 158 -8.50 6.28 31.46
C SER A 158 -8.58 7.73 31.01
N ARG A 159 -9.82 8.24 31.04
CA ARG A 159 -10.12 9.66 31.17
C ARG A 159 -10.70 9.83 32.56
N LEU A 160 -9.93 10.40 33.48
CA LEU A 160 -10.27 11.05 34.76
C LEU A 160 -8.90 11.55 35.26
N VAL A 161 -8.39 12.74 34.92
CA VAL A 161 -8.72 14.09 35.45
C VAL A 161 -9.43 14.12 36.80
N SER A 162 -8.71 14.63 37.81
CA SER A 162 -9.07 15.46 38.97
C SER A 162 -8.13 15.09 40.11
N GLU A 163 -7.57 15.95 40.94
CA GLU A 163 -7.39 17.40 41.06
C GLU A 163 -6.34 17.54 42.20
N GLU A 164 -5.79 18.74 42.43
CA GLU A 164 -4.90 19.08 43.57
C GLU A 164 -3.45 18.55 43.40
N THR A 165 -2.38 19.33 43.36
CA THR A 165 -2.05 20.44 44.27
C THR A 165 -0.90 21.24 43.66
N CYS A 166 -1.07 22.57 43.61
CA CYS A 166 0.00 23.54 43.46
C CYS A 166 0.87 23.52 44.73
N VAL A 167 2.17 23.22 44.64
CA VAL A 167 3.17 23.90 45.48
C VAL A 167 4.49 24.05 44.72
N GLN A 168 4.99 25.28 44.76
CA GLN A 168 6.29 25.76 44.34
C GLN A 168 7.44 25.02 45.04
N GLN A 169 8.60 24.92 44.40
CA GLN A 169 9.83 25.51 44.96
C GLN A 169 10.97 25.45 43.93
N ALA A 170 11.49 26.62 43.63
CA ALA A 170 12.78 26.83 43.00
C ALA A 170 13.82 27.06 44.11
N THR A 171 14.94 26.35 44.06
CA THR A 171 16.29 26.75 44.53
C THR A 171 17.27 25.66 44.04
N SER A 172 18.10 25.92 43.03
CA SER A 172 19.48 26.41 43.15
C SER A 172 20.36 25.56 44.08
N SER A 173 21.37 24.89 43.52
CA SER A 173 22.81 25.23 43.67
C SER A 173 23.70 24.01 43.39
N ASN A 174 24.58 24.13 42.39
CA ASN A 174 25.86 23.39 42.32
C ASN A 174 26.89 24.10 43.20
N PRO A 175 27.84 23.33 43.76
CA PRO A 175 29.23 23.48 43.34
C PRO A 175 29.73 22.32 42.49
#